data_AF-A0A4Q4VX61-F1
#
_entry.id   AF-A0A4Q4VX61-F1
#
_cell.length_a   1.000
_cell.length_b   1.000
_cell.length_c   1.000
_cell.angle_alpha   90.00
_cell.angle_beta   90.00
_cell.angle_gamma   90.00
#
_symmetry.space_group_name_H-M   'P 1'
#
loop_
_entity.id
_entity.type
_entity.pdbx_description
1 polymer ?
#
loop_
_entity_poly.entity_id
_entity_poly.type
_entity_poly.pdbx_seq_one_letter_code
_entity_poly.pdbx_strand_id
1 'polypeptide(L)'
;MEPWRSITLSHFGAANRPRDEIEQQSWLSRANQPLGRAGPRSQASSLVLDDESPRDDFESGYEPKRLPNVSLGPASNLHIGMADIAAYPCTLRDGRRVVLVDTPGFGDTERSDTEIITEISGYLAGAYEAGVVLTGVVYLHLIDQRSRMSGAARENLDTLLAMCGGDALSNVALATTMWTERILRFLLEHEKIPLWIQQEIVKEDRNLDQTTVGQTTKDRLNRQEKRIRENIQRIERQLQRNPSSWALKNSMRQYNAEIGRIRDDRNVLEEYGKMKEEIKRMQENERRLREEFERKLQEERKKVLEAQEEYKRARGHERKSQDANERRLREARGKVLEVQEENKKRLQGERGIMLEKPREEGKRKLQEAMKEMLQIQEENASKPGDEMKKMQEESERNLKEEIRKALEKLQGGGGGGV
;
A
#
# COMPACT_ATOMS: atom_id res chain seq x y z
N MET A 1 2.24 -76.55 -20.76
CA MET A 1 1.93 -75.11 -20.80
C MET A 1 2.37 -74.54 -19.47
N GLU A 2 3.64 -74.21 -19.42
CA GLU A 2 4.32 -73.77 -18.21
C GLU A 2 4.05 -72.28 -17.93
N PRO A 3 4.03 -71.88 -16.65
CA PRO A 3 3.95 -70.50 -16.19
C PRO A 3 5.35 -69.83 -16.22
N TRP A 4 5.48 -68.64 -15.61
CA TRP A 4 6.67 -67.75 -15.52
C TRP A 4 6.75 -66.72 -16.66
N ARG A 5 6.94 -65.41 -16.38
CA ARG A 5 7.94 -64.85 -15.46
C ARG A 5 7.45 -63.64 -14.68
N SER A 6 7.71 -63.70 -13.38
CA SER A 6 7.94 -62.59 -12.48
C SER A 6 8.96 -61.61 -13.06
N ILE A 7 8.71 -60.31 -12.93
CA ILE A 7 9.79 -59.32 -12.86
C ILE A 7 9.88 -58.88 -11.41
N THR A 8 10.85 -59.46 -10.73
CA THR A 8 11.40 -58.99 -9.46
C THR A 8 12.76 -58.37 -9.78
N LEU A 9 12.95 -57.12 -9.38
CA LEU A 9 14.25 -56.46 -9.15
C LEU A 9 14.05 -55.75 -7.79
N SER A 10 14.51 -56.21 -6.62
CA SER A 10 15.83 -56.65 -6.12
C SER A 10 16.87 -55.54 -5.96
N HIS A 11 16.83 -54.92 -4.77
CA HIS A 11 17.91 -54.45 -3.90
C HIS A 11 19.28 -54.04 -4.50
N PHE A 12 19.60 -52.74 -4.35
CA PHE A 12 20.89 -52.12 -3.95
C PHE A 12 20.59 -50.63 -3.69
N GLY A 13 21.07 -49.89 -2.70
CA GLY A 13 21.78 -50.15 -1.46
C GLY A 13 21.59 -48.91 -0.57
N ALA A 14 21.78 -49.05 0.73
CA ALA A 14 21.61 -47.98 1.70
C ALA A 14 22.55 -46.79 1.45
N ALA A 15 22.00 -45.57 1.34
CA ALA A 15 22.67 -44.33 1.70
C ALA A 15 21.67 -43.16 1.78
N ASN A 16 21.14 -42.94 2.99
CA ASN A 16 20.84 -41.63 3.60
C ASN A 16 20.43 -40.46 2.66
N ARG A 17 19.13 -40.08 2.60
CA ARG A 17 18.61 -38.74 2.21
C ARG A 17 17.07 -38.62 2.44
N PRO A 18 16.47 -37.41 2.47
CA PRO A 18 15.58 -36.95 3.55
C PRO A 18 14.07 -37.19 3.31
N ARG A 19 13.30 -36.93 4.38
CA ARG A 19 11.91 -37.31 4.70
C ARG A 19 10.75 -36.92 3.75
N ASP A 20 10.98 -36.50 2.51
CA ASP A 20 9.91 -35.88 1.69
C ASP A 20 9.29 -36.79 0.61
N GLU A 21 9.68 -38.07 0.52
CA GLU A 21 9.18 -39.00 -0.54
C GLU A 21 7.97 -39.87 -0.14
N ILE A 22 7.46 -39.78 1.10
CA ILE A 22 6.37 -40.67 1.55
C ILE A 22 4.98 -40.23 1.03
N GLU A 23 4.81 -39.00 0.53
CA GLU A 23 3.50 -38.53 0.03
C GLU A 23 3.24 -38.81 -1.46
N GLN A 24 4.27 -39.05 -2.29
CA GLN A 24 4.08 -39.20 -3.74
C GLN A 24 3.60 -40.60 -4.17
N GLN A 25 3.86 -41.66 -3.40
CA GLN A 25 3.36 -43.02 -3.73
C GLN A 25 1.92 -43.29 -3.26
N SER A 26 1.33 -42.40 -2.47
CA SER A 26 -0.04 -42.53 -1.95
C SER A 26 -1.10 -42.22 -3.03
N TRP A 27 -0.79 -41.38 -4.02
CA TRP A 27 -1.79 -40.84 -4.95
C TRP A 27 -2.17 -41.81 -6.09
N LEU A 28 -1.20 -42.55 -6.65
CA LEU A 28 -1.44 -43.55 -7.72
C LEU A 28 -2.38 -44.69 -7.26
N SER A 29 -2.37 -45.01 -5.97
CA SER A 29 -3.24 -46.05 -5.40
C SER A 29 -4.65 -45.54 -5.09
N ARG A 30 -4.85 -44.22 -4.97
CA ARG A 30 -6.14 -43.57 -4.64
C ARG A 30 -6.91 -43.06 -5.85
N ALA A 31 -6.23 -42.71 -6.94
CA ALA A 31 -6.84 -42.35 -8.23
C ALA A 31 -7.65 -43.51 -8.87
N ASN A 32 -7.54 -44.73 -8.33
CA ASN A 32 -8.23 -45.93 -8.79
C ASN A 32 -9.46 -46.32 -7.91
N GLN A 33 -9.90 -45.46 -6.99
CA GLN A 33 -11.12 -45.70 -6.23
C GLN A 33 -12.36 -45.15 -6.96
N PRO A 34 -13.50 -45.87 -6.94
CA PRO A 34 -14.73 -45.37 -7.54
C PRO A 34 -15.19 -44.11 -6.80
N LEU A 35 -15.42 -43.04 -7.57
CA LEU A 35 -16.10 -41.82 -7.08
C LEU A 35 -17.45 -42.23 -6.46
N GLY A 36 -17.78 -41.67 -5.29
CA GLY A 36 -18.97 -42.01 -4.52
C GLY A 36 -20.28 -41.87 -5.31
N ARG A 37 -21.31 -42.61 -4.90
CA ARG A 37 -22.62 -42.66 -5.59
C ARG A 37 -23.25 -41.27 -5.68
N ALA A 38 -23.36 -40.75 -6.91
CA ALA A 38 -24.14 -39.57 -7.24
C ALA A 38 -25.66 -39.81 -7.05
N GLY A 39 -26.39 -38.75 -6.68
CA GLY A 39 -27.84 -38.73 -6.80
C GLY A 39 -28.28 -38.89 -8.27
N PRO A 40 -29.44 -39.47 -8.56
CA PRO A 40 -29.79 -40.02 -9.88
C PRO A 40 -30.04 -38.98 -11.01
N ARG A 41 -29.68 -37.70 -10.86
CA ARG A 41 -30.01 -36.63 -11.84
C ARG A 41 -28.96 -35.53 -12.07
N SER A 42 -27.88 -35.42 -11.30
CA SER A 42 -26.91 -34.33 -11.45
C SER A 42 -25.89 -34.59 -12.58
N GLN A 43 -25.65 -33.58 -13.42
CA GLN A 43 -24.58 -33.56 -14.42
C GLN A 43 -23.52 -32.54 -13.99
N ALA A 44 -22.25 -32.94 -13.94
CA ALA A 44 -21.16 -32.03 -13.57
C ALA A 44 -20.48 -31.44 -14.80
N SER A 45 -20.17 -30.15 -14.75
CA SER A 45 -19.23 -29.52 -15.67
C SER A 45 -18.03 -29.08 -14.84
N SER A 46 -16.82 -29.38 -15.29
CA SER A 46 -15.60 -28.91 -14.64
C SER A 46 -14.83 -28.03 -15.62
N LEU A 47 -14.53 -26.81 -15.22
CA LEU A 47 -13.81 -25.83 -15.99
C LEU A 47 -12.30 -25.96 -15.73
N VAL A 48 -11.47 -25.72 -16.74
CA VAL A 48 -10.01 -25.78 -16.64
C VAL A 48 -9.45 -24.40 -16.96
N LEU A 49 -9.05 -23.69 -15.90
CA LEU A 49 -8.30 -22.45 -16.02
C LEU A 49 -6.81 -22.76 -16.03
N ASP A 50 -6.06 -22.03 -16.84
CA ASP A 50 -4.60 -22.05 -16.81
C ASP A 50 -4.12 -20.86 -15.97
N ASP A 51 -3.16 -21.11 -15.07
CA ASP A 51 -2.54 -20.08 -14.21
C ASP A 51 -1.43 -19.31 -14.95
N GLU A 52 -1.15 -19.65 -16.21
CA GLU A 52 -0.23 -18.87 -17.04
C GLU A 52 -0.87 -17.53 -17.42
N SER A 53 -0.68 -16.54 -16.54
CA SER A 53 -0.90 -15.12 -16.83
C SER A 53 -0.21 -14.76 -18.15
N PRO A 54 -0.84 -14.00 -19.07
CA PRO A 54 -0.10 -13.36 -20.14
C PRO A 54 0.85 -12.34 -19.50
N ARG A 55 2.11 -12.74 -19.32
CA ARG A 55 3.21 -11.80 -19.14
C ARG A 55 3.54 -11.34 -20.55
N ASP A 56 3.15 -10.11 -20.89
CA ASP A 56 4.01 -9.14 -21.60
C ASP A 56 3.25 -7.98 -22.29
N ASP A 57 1.90 -7.93 -22.29
CA ASP A 57 1.18 -6.93 -23.12
C ASP A 57 0.44 -5.79 -22.36
N PHE A 58 0.54 -5.71 -21.03
CA PHE A 58 -0.05 -4.59 -20.27
C PHE A 58 1.04 -3.65 -19.70
N GLU A 59 1.54 -2.76 -20.56
CA GLU A 59 2.20 -1.51 -20.13
C GLU A 59 1.19 -0.60 -19.43
N SER A 60 0.87 -0.86 -18.15
CA SER A 60 0.30 0.14 -17.24
C SER A 60 0.18 -0.43 -15.83
N GLY A 61 1.19 -0.19 -14.98
CA GLY A 61 1.07 0.13 -13.55
C GLY A 61 0.10 -0.61 -12.61
N TYR A 62 -0.45 -1.76 -12.95
CA TYR A 62 -1.43 -2.49 -12.13
C TYR A 62 -0.74 -3.63 -11.37
N GLU A 63 -0.73 -3.56 -10.03
CA GLU A 63 -0.37 -4.73 -9.21
C GLU A 63 -1.46 -5.80 -9.35
N PRO A 64 -1.11 -7.09 -9.58
CA PRO A 64 -2.09 -8.16 -9.69
C PRO A 64 -2.82 -8.33 -8.37
N LYS A 65 -4.13 -8.08 -8.37
CA LYS A 65 -5.01 -8.46 -7.25
C LYS A 65 -4.97 -9.98 -7.14
N ARG A 66 -4.42 -10.50 -6.03
CA ARG A 66 -4.52 -11.93 -5.68
C ARG A 66 -5.99 -12.34 -5.73
N LEU A 67 -6.26 -13.48 -6.35
CA LEU A 67 -7.56 -14.14 -6.25
C LEU A 67 -7.98 -14.18 -4.76
N PRO A 68 -9.27 -13.96 -4.46
CA PRO A 68 -9.76 -14.00 -3.08
C PRO A 68 -9.34 -15.32 -2.43
N ASN A 69 -8.88 -15.26 -1.17
CA ASN A 69 -8.48 -16.44 -0.40
C ASN A 69 -9.64 -17.45 -0.32
N VAL A 70 -9.64 -18.45 -1.18
CA VAL A 70 -10.49 -19.63 -1.09
C VAL A 70 -9.67 -20.74 -0.43
N SER A 71 -10.18 -21.30 0.67
CA SER A 71 -9.51 -22.33 1.44
C SER A 71 -9.26 -23.58 0.59
N LEU A 72 -8.00 -24.00 0.53
CA LEU A 72 -7.46 -25.00 -0.38
C LEU A 72 -7.69 -26.42 0.15
N GLY A 73 -8.59 -27.18 -0.49
CA GLY A 73 -8.74 -28.62 -0.28
C GLY A 73 -7.97 -29.44 -1.33
N PRO A 74 -7.56 -30.68 -1.03
CA PRO A 74 -6.90 -31.55 -2.00
C PRO A 74 -7.83 -31.92 -3.17
N ALA A 75 -7.28 -31.99 -4.39
CA ALA A 75 -7.96 -32.28 -5.65
C ALA A 75 -8.62 -33.68 -5.75
N SER A 76 -8.63 -34.47 -4.68
CA SER A 76 -9.30 -35.78 -4.58
C SER A 76 -10.83 -35.70 -4.45
N ASN A 77 -11.41 -34.49 -4.44
CA ASN A 77 -12.82 -34.25 -4.15
C ASN A 77 -13.61 -33.59 -5.28
N LEU A 78 -13.28 -33.86 -6.56
CA LEU A 78 -14.18 -33.47 -7.67
C LEU A 78 -15.49 -34.27 -7.55
N HIS A 79 -16.46 -33.70 -6.84
CA HIS A 79 -17.73 -34.34 -6.50
C HIS A 79 -18.78 -33.84 -7.49
N ILE A 80 -19.45 -34.77 -8.16
CA ILE A 80 -20.61 -34.44 -9.00
C ILE A 80 -21.71 -33.93 -8.06
N GLY A 81 -21.98 -32.61 -8.10
CA GLY A 81 -23.00 -31.95 -7.29
C GLY A 81 -22.46 -31.03 -6.19
N MET A 82 -21.41 -30.25 -6.48
CA MET A 82 -21.02 -29.16 -5.58
C MET A 82 -22.13 -28.11 -5.48
N ALA A 83 -22.37 -27.63 -4.25
CA ALA A 83 -23.33 -26.57 -4.01
C ALA A 83 -22.82 -25.20 -4.50
N ASP A 84 -21.51 -24.97 -4.52
CA ASP A 84 -20.88 -23.70 -4.91
C ASP A 84 -19.67 -23.94 -5.84
N ILE A 85 -19.24 -22.91 -6.57
CA ILE A 85 -18.01 -22.98 -7.38
C ILE A 85 -16.76 -23.12 -6.48
N ALA A 86 -15.89 -24.08 -6.82
CA ALA A 86 -14.64 -24.33 -6.10
C ALA A 86 -13.44 -24.38 -7.05
N ALA A 87 -12.33 -23.71 -6.68
CA ALA A 87 -11.11 -23.68 -7.47
C ALA A 87 -9.98 -24.48 -6.80
N TYR A 88 -9.31 -25.32 -7.59
CA TYR A 88 -8.27 -26.25 -7.15
C TYR A 88 -6.98 -26.02 -7.95
N PRO A 89 -5.98 -25.31 -7.40
CA PRO A 89 -4.69 -25.21 -8.05
C PRO A 89 -4.01 -26.58 -8.05
N CYS A 90 -3.44 -26.95 -9.18
CA CYS A 90 -2.69 -28.19 -9.34
C CYS A 90 -1.50 -28.00 -10.28
N THR A 91 -0.52 -28.90 -10.13
CA THR A 91 0.67 -28.93 -10.96
C THR A 91 0.69 -30.25 -11.71
N LEU A 92 0.74 -30.17 -13.03
CA LEU A 92 0.84 -31.33 -13.89
C LEU A 92 2.24 -31.96 -13.80
N ARG A 93 2.35 -33.21 -14.25
CA ARG A 93 3.63 -33.96 -14.24
C ARG A 93 4.74 -33.31 -15.06
N ASP A 94 4.39 -32.46 -16.02
CA ASP A 94 5.35 -31.69 -16.83
C ASP A 94 5.69 -30.32 -16.22
N GLY A 95 5.22 -30.03 -15.00
CA GLY A 95 5.52 -28.81 -14.26
C GLY A 95 4.57 -27.64 -14.51
N ARG A 96 3.62 -27.75 -15.45
CA ARG A 96 2.61 -26.70 -15.69
C ARG A 96 1.68 -26.53 -14.50
N ARG A 97 1.38 -25.29 -14.14
CA ARG A 97 0.39 -24.96 -13.10
C ARG A 97 -0.95 -24.67 -13.76
N VAL A 98 -2.00 -25.31 -13.25
CA VAL A 98 -3.37 -25.17 -13.76
C VAL A 98 -4.32 -25.08 -12.58
N VAL A 99 -5.48 -24.47 -12.79
CA VAL A 99 -6.55 -24.36 -11.80
C VAL A 99 -7.77 -25.08 -12.33
N LEU A 100 -8.15 -26.16 -11.66
CA LEU A 100 -9.40 -26.86 -11.95
C LEU A 100 -10.52 -26.16 -11.19
N VAL A 101 -11.54 -25.74 -11.91
CA VAL A 101 -12.71 -25.10 -11.33
C VAL A 101 -13.87 -26.07 -11.42
N ASP A 102 -14.30 -26.57 -10.27
CA ASP A 102 -15.50 -27.37 -10.17
C ASP A 102 -16.71 -26.45 -10.12
N THR A 103 -17.75 -26.78 -10.88
CA THR A 103 -18.97 -25.95 -10.96
C THR A 103 -20.19 -26.73 -10.49
N PRO A 104 -21.19 -26.04 -9.92
CA PRO A 104 -22.47 -26.66 -9.61
C PRO A 104 -23.09 -27.33 -10.84
N GLY A 105 -23.71 -28.49 -10.63
CA GLY A 105 -24.30 -29.26 -11.72
C GLY A 105 -25.69 -28.76 -12.09
N PHE A 106 -25.97 -28.60 -13.39
CA PHE A 106 -27.33 -28.29 -13.86
C PHE A 106 -28.31 -29.42 -13.52
N GLY A 107 -29.58 -29.07 -13.26
CA GLY A 107 -30.61 -30.02 -12.86
C GLY A 107 -30.55 -30.45 -11.38
N ASP A 108 -30.02 -29.59 -10.52
CA ASP A 108 -30.06 -29.74 -9.06
C ASP A 108 -31.53 -29.73 -8.55
N THR A 109 -31.78 -30.38 -7.43
CA THR A 109 -33.10 -30.39 -6.76
C THR A 109 -33.32 -29.20 -5.83
N GLU A 110 -32.26 -28.55 -5.37
CA GLU A 110 -32.27 -27.46 -4.40
C GLU A 110 -32.09 -26.09 -5.05
N ARG A 111 -31.30 -26.02 -6.12
CA ARG A 111 -30.97 -24.77 -6.84
C ARG A 111 -31.55 -24.77 -8.24
N SER A 112 -31.92 -23.60 -8.73
CA SER A 112 -32.39 -23.48 -10.11
C SER A 112 -31.24 -23.36 -11.09
N ASP A 113 -31.45 -23.83 -12.32
CA ASP A 113 -30.48 -23.67 -13.40
C ASP A 113 -30.11 -22.18 -13.59
N THR A 114 -31.05 -21.27 -13.38
CA THR A 114 -30.82 -19.84 -13.54
C THR A 114 -29.84 -19.29 -12.49
N GLU A 115 -29.93 -19.75 -11.24
CA GLU A 115 -28.96 -19.41 -10.19
C GLU A 115 -27.57 -19.94 -10.55
N ILE A 116 -27.49 -21.19 -11.02
CA ILE A 116 -26.23 -21.83 -11.42
C ILE A 116 -25.59 -21.07 -12.59
N ILE A 117 -26.36 -20.75 -13.64
CA ILE A 117 -25.87 -19.96 -14.78
C ILE A 117 -25.36 -18.61 -14.29
N THR A 118 -26.09 -17.95 -13.40
CA THR A 118 -25.71 -16.64 -12.86
C THR A 118 -24.38 -16.69 -12.12
N GLU A 119 -24.18 -17.70 -11.29
CA GLU A 119 -22.94 -17.91 -10.54
C GLU A 119 -21.75 -18.21 -11.45
N ILE A 120 -21.90 -19.15 -12.39
CA ILE A 120 -20.83 -19.52 -13.35
C ILE A 120 -20.48 -18.31 -14.22
N SER A 121 -21.48 -17.56 -14.70
CA SER A 121 -21.26 -16.37 -15.52
C SER A 121 -20.52 -15.29 -14.76
N GLY A 122 -20.89 -15.04 -13.50
CA GLY A 122 -20.20 -14.08 -12.63
C GLY A 122 -18.74 -14.48 -12.36
N TYR A 123 -18.50 -15.77 -12.09
CA TYR A 123 -17.16 -16.29 -11.88
C TYR A 123 -16.28 -16.15 -13.14
N LEU A 124 -16.80 -16.55 -14.31
CA LEU A 124 -16.09 -16.46 -15.58
C LEU A 124 -15.79 -15.01 -15.99
N ALA A 125 -16.73 -14.09 -15.75
CA ALA A 125 -16.54 -12.66 -16.00
C ALA A 125 -15.44 -12.08 -15.09
N GLY A 126 -15.51 -12.34 -13.78
CA GLY A 126 -14.50 -11.87 -12.83
C GLY A 126 -13.10 -12.44 -13.10
N ALA A 127 -13.01 -13.71 -13.50
CA ALA A 127 -11.73 -14.31 -13.92
C ALA A 127 -11.16 -13.60 -15.16
N TYR A 128 -12.01 -13.29 -16.14
CA TYR A 128 -11.59 -12.60 -17.37
C TYR A 128 -11.15 -11.15 -17.11
N GLU A 129 -11.89 -10.42 -16.27
CA GLU A 129 -11.51 -9.07 -15.81
C GLU A 129 -10.18 -9.07 -15.05
N ALA A 130 -9.86 -10.15 -14.34
CA ALA A 130 -8.57 -10.36 -13.68
C ALA A 130 -7.43 -10.80 -14.62
N GLY A 131 -7.70 -10.92 -15.93
CA GLY A 131 -6.71 -11.33 -16.93
C GLY A 131 -6.45 -12.84 -16.99
N VAL A 132 -7.28 -13.65 -16.34
CA VAL A 132 -7.21 -15.12 -16.41
C VAL A 132 -8.01 -15.60 -17.61
N VAL A 133 -7.34 -16.24 -18.58
CA VAL A 133 -7.98 -16.79 -19.78
C VAL A 133 -8.28 -18.26 -19.57
N LEU A 134 -9.55 -18.64 -19.78
CA LEU A 134 -9.96 -20.04 -19.74
C LEU A 134 -9.28 -20.81 -20.87
N THR A 135 -8.69 -21.95 -20.53
CA THR A 135 -7.96 -22.78 -21.50
C THR A 135 -8.83 -23.93 -22.02
N GLY A 136 -9.76 -24.42 -21.21
CA GLY A 136 -10.80 -25.28 -21.73
C GLY A 136 -11.91 -25.61 -20.75
N VAL A 137 -12.95 -26.24 -21.28
CA VAL A 137 -14.13 -26.72 -20.55
C VAL A 137 -14.16 -28.23 -20.65
N VAL A 138 -14.34 -28.91 -19.52
CA VAL A 138 -14.58 -30.36 -19.49
C VAL A 138 -16.03 -30.60 -19.11
N TYR A 139 -16.83 -31.04 -20.07
CA TYR A 139 -18.21 -31.41 -19.81
C TYR A 139 -18.28 -32.91 -19.50
N LEU A 140 -18.66 -33.25 -18.26
CA LEU A 140 -18.73 -34.64 -17.81
C LEU A 140 -20.15 -35.17 -17.97
N HIS A 141 -20.33 -36.08 -18.91
CA HIS A 141 -21.60 -36.81 -19.05
C HIS A 141 -21.49 -38.19 -18.40
N LEU A 142 -22.47 -38.53 -17.56
CA LEU A 142 -22.56 -39.86 -16.95
C LEU A 142 -22.81 -40.91 -18.05
N ILE A 143 -21.97 -41.93 -18.13
CA ILE A 143 -22.28 -43.16 -18.86
C ILE A 143 -23.12 -44.04 -17.93
N ASP A 144 -24.43 -43.81 -17.87
CA ASP A 144 -25.35 -44.73 -17.17
C ASP A 144 -25.95 -45.77 -18.14
N GLN A 145 -26.70 -46.75 -17.61
CA GLN A 145 -27.34 -47.81 -18.42
C GLN A 145 -28.45 -47.30 -19.35
N ARG A 146 -28.75 -45.99 -19.40
CA ARG A 146 -29.71 -45.40 -20.33
C ARG A 146 -28.94 -44.82 -21.51
N SER A 147 -28.92 -45.56 -22.63
CA SER A 147 -28.18 -45.20 -23.85
C SER A 147 -28.73 -43.97 -24.61
N ARG A 148 -29.48 -43.06 -23.96
CA ARG A 148 -30.07 -41.88 -24.59
C ARG A 148 -29.96 -40.67 -23.67
N MET A 149 -29.42 -39.57 -24.21
CA MET A 149 -29.50 -38.26 -23.56
C MET A 149 -30.96 -37.89 -23.32
N SER A 150 -31.28 -37.48 -22.10
CA SER A 150 -32.60 -36.95 -21.77
C SER A 150 -32.80 -35.57 -22.39
N GLY A 151 -34.06 -35.10 -22.49
CA GLY A 151 -34.35 -33.74 -22.94
C GLY A 151 -33.66 -32.67 -22.09
N ALA A 152 -33.66 -32.86 -20.76
CA ALA A 152 -32.98 -31.97 -19.82
C ALA A 152 -31.44 -31.97 -20.01
N ALA A 153 -30.84 -33.14 -20.22
CA ALA A 153 -29.41 -33.26 -20.51
C ALA A 153 -29.01 -32.47 -21.78
N ARG A 154 -29.86 -32.53 -22.80
CA ARG A 154 -29.65 -31.80 -24.05
C ARG A 154 -29.80 -30.30 -23.84
N GLU A 155 -30.83 -29.86 -23.12
CA GLU A 155 -31.02 -28.44 -22.80
C GLU A 155 -29.84 -27.88 -21.99
N ASN A 156 -29.26 -28.65 -21.07
CA ASN A 156 -28.07 -28.25 -20.31
C ASN A 156 -26.83 -28.12 -21.20
N LEU A 157 -26.65 -29.06 -22.13
CA LEU A 157 -25.59 -28.97 -23.13
C LEU A 157 -25.78 -27.75 -24.04
N ASP A 158 -27.00 -27.48 -24.51
CA ASP A 158 -27.30 -26.30 -25.33
C ASP A 158 -26.95 -24.99 -24.58
N THR A 159 -27.24 -24.92 -23.28
CA THR A 159 -26.83 -23.81 -22.40
C THR A 159 -25.30 -23.66 -22.33
N LEU A 160 -24.57 -24.75 -22.11
CA LEU A 160 -23.10 -24.74 -22.07
C LEU A 160 -22.51 -24.28 -23.40
N LEU A 161 -23.02 -24.80 -24.51
CA LEU A 161 -22.57 -24.44 -25.85
C LEU A 161 -22.84 -22.95 -26.15
N ALA A 162 -23.99 -22.43 -25.70
CA ALA A 162 -24.29 -21.00 -25.79
C ALA A 162 -23.31 -20.14 -24.97
N MET A 163 -22.82 -20.64 -23.82
CA MET A 163 -21.80 -19.94 -23.01
C MET A 163 -20.44 -19.92 -23.70
N CYS A 164 -20.07 -21.04 -24.32
CA CYS A 164 -18.78 -21.17 -24.98
C CYS A 164 -18.72 -20.36 -26.28
N GLY A 165 -19.79 -20.41 -27.08
CA GLY A 165 -19.79 -19.93 -28.46
C GLY A 165 -19.11 -20.90 -29.42
N GLY A 166 -19.36 -20.72 -30.72
CA GLY A 166 -18.90 -21.65 -31.77
C GLY A 166 -17.38 -21.76 -31.86
N ASP A 167 -16.67 -20.64 -31.74
CA ASP A 167 -15.21 -20.59 -31.91
C ASP A 167 -14.47 -21.27 -30.75
N ALA A 168 -14.99 -21.20 -29.52
CA ALA A 168 -14.36 -21.80 -28.35
C ALA A 168 -14.66 -23.31 -28.20
N LEU A 169 -15.43 -23.92 -29.12
CA LEU A 169 -15.75 -25.36 -29.05
C LEU A 169 -14.53 -26.26 -29.24
N SER A 170 -13.46 -25.77 -29.90
CA SER A 170 -12.17 -26.47 -29.94
C SER A 170 -11.57 -26.70 -28.54
N ASN A 171 -11.99 -25.90 -27.57
CA ASN A 171 -11.52 -25.93 -26.19
C ASN A 171 -12.55 -26.59 -25.26
N VAL A 172 -13.55 -27.30 -25.81
CA VAL A 172 -14.53 -28.08 -25.05
C VAL A 172 -14.27 -29.57 -25.24
N ALA A 173 -13.97 -30.27 -24.14
CA ALA A 173 -13.84 -31.71 -24.13
C ALA A 173 -15.09 -32.36 -23.51
N LEU A 174 -15.80 -33.15 -24.31
CA LEU A 174 -16.79 -34.09 -23.80
C LEU A 174 -16.05 -35.29 -23.21
N ALA A 175 -16.22 -35.52 -21.92
CA ALA A 175 -15.46 -36.52 -21.20
C ALA A 175 -16.33 -37.44 -20.36
N THR A 176 -15.84 -38.66 -20.19
CA THR A 176 -16.35 -39.61 -19.22
C THR A 176 -15.37 -39.66 -18.05
N THR A 177 -15.82 -40.16 -16.89
CA THR A 177 -14.92 -40.31 -15.73
C THR A 177 -13.70 -41.20 -16.07
N MET A 178 -12.57 -40.99 -15.38
CA MET A 178 -11.28 -41.72 -15.47
C MET A 178 -10.24 -41.28 -16.53
N TRP A 179 -10.46 -40.20 -17.30
CA TRP A 179 -9.52 -39.79 -18.38
C TRP A 179 -8.84 -38.43 -18.17
N THR A 180 -8.88 -37.90 -16.94
CA THR A 180 -8.59 -36.49 -16.62
C THR A 180 -7.24 -36.00 -17.16
N GLU A 181 -6.12 -36.70 -16.91
CA GLU A 181 -4.79 -36.21 -17.32
C GLU A 181 -4.68 -36.02 -18.84
N ARG A 182 -5.27 -36.92 -19.63
CA ARG A 182 -5.17 -36.87 -21.10
C ARG A 182 -6.03 -35.76 -21.69
N ILE A 183 -7.20 -35.51 -21.10
CA ILE A 183 -8.09 -34.41 -21.48
C ILE A 183 -7.46 -33.07 -21.15
N LEU A 184 -6.86 -32.93 -19.97
CA LEU A 184 -6.18 -31.69 -19.58
C LEU A 184 -5.03 -31.36 -20.53
N ARG A 185 -4.19 -32.34 -20.87
CA ARG A 185 -3.10 -32.14 -21.86
C ARG A 185 -3.64 -31.66 -23.21
N PHE A 186 -4.68 -32.32 -23.71
CA PHE A 186 -5.34 -31.94 -24.96
C PHE A 186 -5.81 -30.48 -24.90
N LEU A 187 -6.53 -30.07 -23.86
CA LEU A 187 -7.03 -28.70 -23.74
C LEU A 187 -5.91 -27.67 -23.60
N LEU A 188 -4.84 -27.98 -22.87
CA LEU A 188 -3.70 -27.07 -22.66
C LEU A 188 -2.80 -26.90 -23.88
N GLU A 189 -2.97 -27.72 -24.92
CA GLU A 189 -2.24 -27.59 -26.19
C GLU A 189 -2.99 -26.70 -27.19
N HIS A 190 -4.24 -26.34 -26.93
CA HIS A 190 -5.04 -25.48 -27.81
C HIS A 190 -4.77 -24.00 -27.55
N GLU A 191 -4.97 -23.18 -28.58
CA GLU A 191 -4.99 -21.73 -28.45
C GLU A 191 -6.08 -21.32 -27.43
N LYS A 192 -5.75 -20.35 -26.57
CA LYS A 192 -6.66 -19.88 -25.53
C LYS A 192 -7.71 -18.95 -26.15
N ILE A 193 -8.94 -19.42 -26.25
CA ILE A 193 -10.06 -18.66 -26.82
C ILE A 193 -10.99 -18.24 -25.66
N PRO A 194 -11.19 -16.92 -25.42
CA PRO A 194 -12.15 -16.47 -24.44
C PRO A 194 -13.56 -16.93 -24.81
N LEU A 195 -14.32 -17.38 -23.82
CA LEU A 195 -15.69 -17.84 -24.06
C LEU A 195 -16.58 -16.69 -24.53
N TRP A 196 -17.61 -17.01 -25.31
CA TRP A 196 -18.57 -16.03 -25.80
C TRP A 196 -19.23 -15.23 -24.68
N ILE A 197 -19.59 -15.89 -23.58
CA ILE A 197 -20.18 -15.20 -22.43
C ILE A 197 -19.23 -14.17 -21.80
N GLN A 198 -17.91 -14.39 -21.83
CA GLN A 198 -16.92 -13.43 -21.35
C GLN A 198 -16.82 -12.22 -22.29
N GLN A 199 -16.94 -12.44 -23.61
CA GLN A 199 -17.02 -11.35 -24.59
C GLN A 199 -18.28 -10.51 -24.34
N GLU A 200 -19.45 -11.14 -24.22
CA GLU A 200 -20.73 -10.47 -24.02
C GLU A 200 -20.78 -9.67 -22.71
N ILE A 201 -20.35 -10.27 -21.58
CA ILE A 201 -20.47 -9.62 -20.26
C ILE A 201 -19.38 -8.57 -20.04
N VAL A 202 -18.13 -8.85 -20.41
CA VAL A 202 -16.98 -8.01 -20.06
C VAL A 202 -16.64 -7.01 -21.16
N LYS A 203 -16.55 -7.44 -22.42
CA LYS A 203 -16.16 -6.52 -23.51
C LYS A 203 -17.32 -5.70 -24.02
N GLU A 204 -18.49 -6.31 -24.15
CA GLU A 204 -19.69 -5.64 -24.64
C GLU A 204 -20.56 -5.07 -23.50
N ASP A 205 -20.13 -5.25 -22.24
CA ASP A 205 -20.79 -4.72 -21.05
C ASP A 205 -22.29 -5.11 -20.95
N ARG A 206 -22.67 -6.27 -21.50
CA ARG A 206 -24.06 -6.74 -21.46
C ARG A 206 -24.44 -7.27 -20.08
N ASN A 207 -25.70 -7.12 -19.72
CA ASN A 207 -26.27 -7.82 -18.57
C ASN A 207 -26.53 -9.29 -18.92
N LEU A 208 -26.56 -10.17 -17.91
CA LEU A 208 -26.71 -11.61 -18.14
C LEU A 208 -27.99 -11.93 -18.93
N ASP A 209 -29.10 -11.24 -18.69
CA ASP A 209 -30.36 -11.40 -19.42
C ASP A 209 -30.31 -10.97 -20.89
N GLN A 210 -29.29 -10.21 -21.28
CA GLN A 210 -29.02 -9.75 -22.65
C GLN A 210 -28.00 -10.64 -23.39
N THR A 211 -27.34 -11.55 -22.68
CA THR A 211 -26.40 -12.52 -23.27
C THR A 211 -27.14 -13.60 -24.05
N THR A 212 -26.43 -14.28 -24.95
CA THR A 212 -26.95 -15.40 -25.72
C THR A 212 -27.49 -16.51 -24.80
N VAL A 213 -26.79 -16.76 -23.69
CA VAL A 213 -27.14 -17.76 -22.67
C VAL A 213 -28.37 -17.33 -21.88
N GLY A 214 -28.41 -16.06 -21.47
CA GLY A 214 -29.56 -15.49 -20.77
C GLY A 214 -30.83 -15.56 -21.60
N GLN A 215 -30.75 -15.21 -22.89
CA GLN A 215 -31.89 -15.31 -23.81
C GLN A 215 -32.32 -16.76 -24.03
N THR A 216 -31.37 -17.67 -24.23
CA THR A 216 -31.66 -19.11 -24.36
C THR A 216 -32.38 -19.66 -23.12
N THR A 217 -31.92 -19.25 -21.94
CA THR A 217 -32.53 -19.63 -20.66
C THR A 217 -33.94 -19.04 -20.51
N LYS A 218 -34.12 -17.77 -20.85
CA LYS A 218 -35.42 -17.08 -20.83
C LYS A 218 -36.42 -17.74 -21.77
N ASP A 219 -36.00 -18.09 -22.98
CA ASP A 219 -36.82 -18.80 -23.96
C ASP A 219 -37.22 -20.19 -23.47
N ARG A 220 -36.31 -20.91 -22.83
CA ARG A 220 -36.58 -22.20 -22.18
C ARG A 220 -37.66 -22.07 -21.09
N LEU A 221 -37.51 -21.11 -20.18
CA LEU A 221 -38.49 -20.81 -19.13
C LEU A 221 -39.85 -20.42 -19.71
N ASN A 222 -39.87 -19.59 -20.75
CA ASN A 222 -41.10 -19.18 -21.44
C ASN A 222 -41.83 -20.37 -22.08
N ARG A 223 -41.10 -21.27 -22.74
CA ARG A 223 -41.66 -22.50 -23.33
C ARG A 223 -42.23 -23.42 -22.25
N GLN A 224 -41.54 -23.59 -21.13
CA GLN A 224 -42.01 -24.41 -20.02
C GLN A 224 -43.27 -23.82 -19.37
N GLU A 225 -43.27 -22.52 -19.09
CA GLU A 225 -44.42 -21.81 -18.53
C GLU A 225 -45.66 -21.97 -19.42
N LYS A 226 -45.50 -21.82 -20.74
CA LYS A 226 -46.60 -21.99 -21.70
C LYS A 226 -47.22 -23.39 -21.61
N ARG A 227 -46.40 -24.44 -21.61
CA ARG A 227 -46.88 -25.84 -21.49
C ARG A 227 -47.65 -26.08 -20.19
N ILE A 228 -47.14 -25.54 -19.08
CA ILE A 228 -47.80 -25.71 -17.77
C ILE A 228 -49.12 -24.95 -17.72
N ARG A 229 -49.17 -23.73 -18.24
CA ARG A 229 -50.42 -22.95 -18.34
C ARG A 229 -51.48 -23.69 -19.16
N GLU A 230 -51.11 -24.29 -20.29
CA GLU A 230 -52.01 -25.10 -21.10
C GLU A 230 -52.54 -26.34 -20.35
N ASN A 231 -51.67 -27.00 -19.56
CA ASN A 231 -52.06 -28.12 -18.71
C ASN A 231 -53.00 -27.70 -17.57
N ILE A 232 -52.74 -26.55 -16.93
CA ILE A 232 -53.62 -25.95 -15.93
C ILE A 232 -55.00 -25.70 -16.52
N GLN A 233 -55.09 -25.02 -17.67
CA GLN A 233 -56.36 -24.75 -18.35
C GLN A 233 -57.11 -26.03 -18.72
N ARG A 234 -56.39 -27.11 -19.05
CA ARG A 234 -57.00 -28.43 -19.30
C ARG A 234 -57.58 -29.03 -18.03
N ILE A 235 -56.84 -28.96 -16.92
CA ILE A 235 -57.28 -29.48 -15.61
C ILE A 235 -58.45 -28.68 -15.06
N GLU A 236 -58.45 -27.36 -15.18
CA GLU A 236 -59.56 -26.49 -14.77
C GLU A 236 -60.87 -26.89 -15.46
N ARG A 237 -60.83 -27.12 -16.78
CA ARG A 237 -62.00 -27.60 -17.55
C ARG A 237 -62.46 -28.99 -17.10
N GLN A 238 -61.55 -29.87 -16.72
CA GLN A 238 -61.90 -31.20 -16.20
C GLN A 238 -62.49 -31.12 -14.78
N LEU A 239 -61.97 -30.22 -13.94
CA LEU A 239 -62.50 -29.95 -12.59
C LEU A 239 -63.90 -29.34 -12.63
N GLN A 240 -64.22 -28.52 -13.62
CA GLN A 240 -65.59 -28.03 -13.81
C GLN A 240 -66.59 -29.18 -14.03
N ARG A 241 -66.17 -30.26 -14.71
CA ARG A 241 -67.01 -31.45 -14.96
C ARG A 241 -67.01 -32.43 -13.80
N ASN A 242 -65.91 -32.51 -13.04
CA ASN A 242 -65.78 -33.38 -11.87
C ASN A 242 -65.07 -32.66 -10.71
N PRO A 243 -65.80 -31.81 -9.95
CA PRO A 243 -65.21 -30.95 -8.92
C PRO A 243 -64.62 -31.71 -7.72
N SER A 244 -65.03 -32.96 -7.51
CA SER A 244 -64.56 -33.79 -6.40
C SER A 244 -63.30 -34.59 -6.71
N SER A 245 -62.81 -34.56 -7.96
CA SER A 245 -61.62 -35.31 -8.37
C SER A 245 -60.36 -34.82 -7.63
N TRP A 246 -59.94 -35.57 -6.62
CA TRP A 246 -58.74 -35.29 -5.85
C TRP A 246 -57.47 -35.33 -6.71
N ALA A 247 -57.37 -36.29 -7.64
CA ALA A 247 -56.22 -36.42 -8.53
C ALA A 247 -56.00 -35.15 -9.37
N LEU A 248 -57.07 -34.58 -9.93
CA LEU A 248 -57.00 -33.33 -10.69
C LEU A 248 -56.61 -32.14 -9.81
N LYS A 249 -57.16 -32.05 -8.59
CA LYS A 249 -56.76 -31.01 -7.62
C LYS A 249 -55.29 -31.13 -7.22
N ASN A 250 -54.77 -32.36 -7.10
CA ASN A 250 -53.37 -32.59 -6.77
C ASN A 250 -52.44 -32.19 -7.94
N SER A 251 -52.76 -32.58 -9.17
CA SER A 251 -52.02 -32.14 -10.36
C SER A 251 -52.05 -30.62 -10.53
N MET A 252 -53.20 -29.98 -10.28
CA MET A 252 -53.32 -28.52 -10.29
C MET A 252 -52.36 -27.86 -9.29
N ARG A 253 -52.28 -28.39 -8.06
CA ARG A 253 -51.33 -27.90 -7.04
C ARG A 253 -49.88 -28.05 -7.49
N GLN A 254 -49.53 -29.18 -8.13
CA GLN A 254 -48.18 -29.41 -8.65
C GLN A 254 -47.81 -28.41 -9.75
N TYR A 255 -48.69 -28.19 -10.72
CA TYR A 255 -48.44 -27.23 -11.80
C TYR A 255 -48.39 -25.78 -11.32
N ASN A 256 -49.24 -25.40 -10.36
CA ASN A 256 -49.18 -24.07 -9.75
C ASN A 256 -47.86 -23.84 -8.98
N ALA A 257 -47.38 -24.85 -8.25
CA ALA A 257 -46.08 -24.79 -7.59
C ALA A 257 -44.94 -24.68 -8.60
N GLU A 258 -45.01 -25.39 -9.73
CA GLU A 258 -44.02 -25.31 -10.80
C GLU A 258 -43.99 -23.94 -11.51
N ILE A 259 -45.15 -23.33 -11.77
CA ILE A 259 -45.22 -21.93 -12.25
C ILE A 259 -44.60 -20.96 -11.24
N GLY A 260 -44.82 -21.19 -9.95
CA GLY A 260 -44.17 -20.42 -8.88
C GLY A 260 -42.65 -20.44 -9.04
N ARG A 261 -42.05 -21.63 -9.14
CA ARG A 261 -40.60 -21.79 -9.32
C ARG A 261 -40.07 -21.12 -10.58
N ILE A 262 -40.76 -21.26 -11.72
CA ILE A 262 -40.34 -20.61 -12.98
C ILE A 262 -40.35 -19.08 -12.85
N ARG A 263 -41.30 -18.52 -12.10
CA ARG A 263 -41.34 -17.09 -11.82
C ARG A 263 -40.16 -16.68 -10.93
N ASP A 264 -39.88 -17.44 -9.89
CA ASP A 264 -38.74 -17.20 -9.00
C ASP A 264 -37.42 -17.25 -9.79
N ASP A 265 -37.25 -18.24 -10.68
CA ASP A 265 -36.11 -18.35 -11.60
C ASP A 265 -35.98 -17.13 -12.51
N ARG A 266 -37.09 -16.61 -13.05
CA ARG A 266 -37.07 -15.39 -13.88
C ARG A 266 -36.61 -14.18 -13.07
N ASN A 267 -37.05 -14.08 -11.81
CA ASN A 267 -36.66 -12.97 -10.94
C ASN A 267 -35.16 -12.95 -10.66
N VAL A 268 -34.51 -14.12 -10.55
CA VAL A 268 -33.04 -14.21 -10.33
C VAL A 268 -32.26 -13.46 -11.41
N LEU A 269 -32.61 -13.59 -12.70
CA LEU A 269 -31.94 -12.86 -13.79
C LEU A 269 -32.15 -11.35 -13.68
N GLU A 270 -33.37 -10.92 -13.35
CA GLU A 270 -33.70 -9.50 -13.22
C GLU A 270 -33.02 -8.86 -12.01
N GLU A 271 -32.97 -9.56 -10.87
CA GLU A 271 -32.29 -9.12 -9.65
C GLU A 271 -30.78 -9.06 -9.86
N TYR A 272 -30.18 -10.04 -10.54
CA TYR A 272 -28.76 -10.01 -10.88
C TYR A 272 -28.40 -8.80 -11.76
N GLY A 273 -29.22 -8.48 -12.77
CA GLY A 273 -29.02 -7.29 -13.61
C GLY A 273 -29.04 -5.99 -12.79
N LYS A 274 -30.01 -5.84 -11.89
CA LYS A 274 -30.09 -4.68 -10.97
C LYS A 274 -28.88 -4.59 -10.05
N MET A 275 -28.46 -5.73 -9.47
CA MET A 275 -27.31 -5.81 -8.59
C MET A 275 -26.01 -5.40 -9.31
N LYS A 276 -25.80 -5.86 -10.55
CA LYS A 276 -24.64 -5.48 -11.37
C LYS A 276 -24.59 -3.96 -11.60
N GLU A 277 -25.72 -3.35 -11.94
CA GLU A 277 -25.81 -1.90 -12.12
C GLU A 277 -25.53 -1.13 -10.82
N GLU A 278 -26.02 -1.63 -9.69
CA GLU A 278 -25.78 -1.02 -8.38
C GLU A 278 -24.30 -1.10 -7.98
N ILE A 279 -23.66 -2.26 -8.17
CA ILE A 279 -22.21 -2.43 -7.97
C ILE A 279 -21.42 -1.45 -8.83
N LYS A 280 -21.79 -1.29 -10.11
CA LYS A 280 -21.14 -0.35 -11.02
C LYS A 280 -21.28 1.10 -10.55
N ARG A 281 -22.47 1.49 -10.07
CA ARG A 281 -22.70 2.82 -9.48
C ARG A 281 -21.86 3.03 -8.22
N MET A 282 -21.76 2.01 -7.36
CA MET A 282 -20.94 2.08 -6.14
C MET A 282 -19.45 2.24 -6.47
N GLN A 283 -18.94 1.47 -7.44
CA GLN A 283 -17.54 1.56 -7.89
C GLN A 283 -17.22 2.94 -8.48
N GLU A 284 -18.11 3.49 -9.29
CA GLU A 284 -17.94 4.83 -9.86
C GLU A 284 -17.98 5.91 -8.77
N ASN A 285 -18.86 5.79 -7.79
CA ASN A 285 -18.89 6.70 -6.64
C ASN A 285 -17.61 6.59 -5.80
N GLU A 286 -17.11 5.38 -5.56
CA GLU A 286 -15.86 5.15 -4.84
C GLU A 286 -14.68 5.76 -5.58
N ARG A 287 -14.61 5.57 -6.91
CA ARG A 287 -13.58 6.17 -7.75
C ARG A 287 -13.59 7.71 -7.64
N ARG A 288 -14.77 8.33 -7.74
CA ARG A 288 -14.92 9.79 -7.58
C ARG A 288 -14.46 10.27 -6.21
N LEU A 289 -14.87 9.59 -5.14
CA LEU A 289 -14.47 9.94 -3.78
C LEU A 289 -12.95 9.82 -3.58
N ARG A 290 -12.32 8.78 -4.14
CA ARG A 290 -10.86 8.60 -4.13
C ARG A 290 -10.15 9.75 -4.84
N GLU A 291 -10.59 10.10 -6.05
CA GLU A 291 -10.03 11.22 -6.83
C GLU A 291 -10.17 12.56 -6.10
N GLU A 292 -11.33 12.81 -5.48
CA GLU A 292 -11.54 14.02 -4.67
C GLU A 292 -10.62 14.07 -3.44
N PHE A 293 -10.45 12.94 -2.75
CA PHE A 293 -9.59 12.83 -1.58
C PHE A 293 -8.12 13.03 -1.96
N GLU A 294 -7.66 12.40 -3.04
CA GLU A 294 -6.31 12.58 -3.57
C GLU A 294 -6.03 14.02 -3.97
N ARG A 295 -6.98 14.69 -4.65
CA ARG A 295 -6.86 16.11 -5.00
C ARG A 295 -6.71 16.99 -3.77
N LYS A 296 -7.52 16.77 -2.73
CA LYS A 296 -7.40 17.51 -1.46
C LYS A 296 -6.05 17.25 -0.78
N LEU A 297 -5.60 16.00 -0.77
CA LEU A 297 -4.30 15.63 -0.20
C LEU A 297 -3.15 16.30 -0.95
N GLN A 298 -3.22 16.39 -2.28
CA GLN A 298 -2.24 17.10 -3.10
C GLN A 298 -2.23 18.60 -2.78
N GLU A 299 -3.40 19.21 -2.62
CA GLU A 299 -3.52 20.63 -2.28
C GLU A 299 -2.90 20.94 -0.90
N GLU A 300 -3.19 20.12 0.11
CA GLU A 300 -2.61 20.27 1.45
C GLU A 300 -1.09 20.04 1.45
N ARG A 301 -0.60 19.03 0.70
CA ARG A 301 0.84 18.82 0.52
C ARG A 301 1.52 20.04 -0.10
N LYS A 302 0.88 20.70 -1.07
CA LYS A 302 1.41 21.91 -1.70
C LYS A 302 1.50 23.07 -0.70
N LYS A 303 0.46 23.31 0.11
CA LYS A 303 0.46 24.35 1.17
C LYS A 303 1.59 24.14 2.17
N VAL A 304 1.79 22.90 2.62
CA VAL A 304 2.89 22.57 3.55
C VAL A 304 4.25 22.85 2.92
N LEU A 305 4.43 22.52 1.64
CA LEU A 305 5.69 22.71 0.93
C LEU A 305 6.00 24.20 0.73
N GLU A 306 4.99 25.01 0.39
CA GLU A 306 5.09 26.47 0.31
C GLU A 306 5.45 27.08 1.67
N ALA A 307 4.79 26.66 2.76
CA ALA A 307 5.11 27.13 4.11
C ALA A 307 6.53 26.74 4.55
N GLN A 308 7.00 25.55 4.18
CA GLN A 308 8.39 25.12 4.44
C GLN A 308 9.41 25.98 3.70
N GLU A 309 9.15 26.33 2.43
CA GLU A 309 10.02 27.24 1.69
C GLU A 309 10.07 28.63 2.31
N GLU A 310 8.92 29.18 2.68
CA GLU A 310 8.83 30.47 3.34
C GLU A 310 9.59 30.48 4.67
N TYR A 311 9.41 29.45 5.49
CA TYR A 311 10.16 29.27 6.74
C TYR A 311 11.68 29.20 6.50
N LYS A 312 12.14 28.46 5.47
CA LYS A 312 13.55 28.41 5.11
C LYS A 312 14.09 29.78 4.69
N ARG A 313 13.32 30.56 3.93
CA ARG A 313 13.70 31.92 3.51
C ARG A 313 13.79 32.87 4.70
N ALA A 314 12.79 32.86 5.59
CA ALA A 314 12.76 33.68 6.79
C ALA A 314 13.95 33.37 7.72
N ARG A 315 14.21 32.09 7.98
CA ARG A 315 15.36 31.63 8.78
C ARG A 315 16.70 32.03 8.14
N GLY A 316 16.78 32.02 6.81
CA GLY A 316 17.95 32.51 6.06
C GLY A 316 18.17 34.02 6.24
N HIS A 317 17.11 34.82 6.20
CA HIS A 317 17.16 36.26 6.47
C HIS A 317 17.58 36.58 7.91
N GLU A 318 16.99 35.88 8.88
CA GLU A 318 17.29 36.06 10.30
C GLU A 318 18.76 35.77 10.59
N ARG A 319 19.30 34.67 10.05
CA ARG A 319 20.72 34.31 10.17
C ARG A 319 21.65 35.38 9.58
N LYS A 320 21.33 35.91 8.38
CA LYS A 320 22.09 37.01 7.78
C LYS A 320 22.06 38.29 8.63
N SER A 321 20.92 38.60 9.22
CA SER A 321 20.76 39.75 10.12
C SER A 321 21.59 39.58 11.40
N GLN A 322 21.56 38.39 12.00
CA GLN A 322 22.38 38.03 13.17
C GLN A 322 23.87 38.17 12.86
N ASP A 323 24.34 37.60 11.74
CA ASP A 323 25.73 37.70 11.30
C ASP A 323 26.17 39.16 11.08
N ALA A 324 25.31 39.99 10.49
CA ALA A 324 25.58 41.41 10.29
C ALA A 324 25.66 42.17 11.62
N ASN A 325 24.78 41.85 12.57
CA ASN A 325 24.76 42.48 13.88
C ASN A 325 26.00 42.08 14.71
N GLU A 326 26.41 40.82 14.66
CA GLU A 326 27.66 40.36 15.28
C GLU A 326 28.89 41.07 14.71
N ARG A 327 28.96 41.28 13.39
CA ARG A 327 30.05 42.04 12.76
C ARG A 327 30.09 43.48 13.28
N ARG A 328 28.95 44.17 13.31
CA ARG A 328 28.85 45.54 13.86
C ARG A 328 29.26 45.60 15.32
N LEU A 329 28.85 44.62 16.13
CA LEU A 329 29.23 44.55 17.53
C LEU A 329 30.74 44.35 17.69
N ARG A 330 31.36 43.51 16.85
CA ARG A 330 32.82 43.29 16.85
C ARG A 330 33.58 44.57 16.47
N GLU A 331 33.12 45.27 15.44
CA GLU A 331 33.70 46.56 15.03
C GLU A 331 33.56 47.62 16.13
N ALA A 332 32.39 47.75 16.75
CA ALA A 332 32.16 48.69 17.85
C ALA A 332 33.05 48.37 19.06
N ARG A 333 33.18 47.09 19.42
CA ARG A 333 34.11 46.65 20.48
C ARG A 333 35.56 47.01 20.15
N GLY A 334 35.98 46.81 18.90
CA GLY A 334 37.30 47.22 18.43
C GLY A 334 37.56 48.72 18.63
N LYS A 335 36.62 49.57 18.22
CA LYS A 335 36.72 51.03 18.41
C LYS A 335 36.76 51.43 19.89
N VAL A 336 35.97 50.78 20.75
CA VAL A 336 36.00 51.06 22.19
C VAL A 336 37.35 50.71 22.78
N LEU A 337 37.94 49.58 22.40
CA LEU A 337 39.28 49.19 22.86
C LEU A 337 40.34 50.20 22.40
N GLU A 338 40.26 50.67 21.15
CA GLU A 338 41.17 51.69 20.61
C GLU A 338 41.10 53.01 21.39
N VAL A 339 39.88 53.50 21.66
CA VAL A 339 39.65 54.70 22.48
C VAL A 339 40.12 54.51 23.92
N GLN A 340 39.92 53.32 24.52
CA GLN A 340 40.42 53.01 25.85
C GLN A 340 41.95 53.03 25.90
N GLU A 341 42.60 52.50 24.87
CA GLU A 341 44.05 52.47 24.78
C GLU A 341 44.65 53.86 24.55
N GLU A 342 44.01 54.68 23.72
CA GLU A 342 44.36 56.08 23.54
C GLU A 342 44.18 56.90 24.84
N ASN A 343 43.05 56.73 25.53
CA ASN A 343 42.80 57.37 26.83
C ASN A 343 43.83 56.94 27.88
N LYS A 344 44.21 55.66 27.91
CA LYS A 344 45.26 55.15 28.81
C LYS A 344 46.61 55.82 28.52
N LYS A 345 47.00 55.94 27.25
CA LYS A 345 48.23 56.65 26.84
C LYS A 345 48.18 58.13 27.22
N ARG A 346 47.05 58.80 27.00
CA ARG A 346 46.87 60.21 27.34
C ARG A 346 46.96 60.46 28.84
N LEU A 347 46.30 59.62 29.66
CA LEU A 347 46.39 59.69 31.12
C LEU A 347 47.81 59.44 31.63
N GLN A 348 48.56 58.50 31.03
CA GLN A 348 49.97 58.29 31.36
C GLN A 348 50.84 59.50 31.01
N GLY A 349 50.59 60.14 29.86
CA GLY A 349 51.27 61.38 29.46
C GLY A 349 50.95 62.57 30.37
N GLU A 350 49.66 62.80 30.67
CA GLU A 350 49.20 63.86 31.58
C GLU A 350 49.76 63.67 33.00
N ARG A 351 49.81 62.43 33.51
CA ARG A 351 50.40 62.10 34.81
C ARG A 351 51.91 62.33 34.84
N GLY A 352 52.61 62.06 33.72
CA GLY A 352 54.02 62.41 33.55
C GLY A 352 54.25 63.92 33.67
N ILE A 353 53.49 64.71 32.90
CA ILE A 353 53.62 66.18 32.87
C ILE A 353 53.25 66.81 34.23
N MET A 354 52.23 66.29 34.91
CA MET A 354 51.80 66.78 36.23
C MET A 354 52.85 66.57 37.32
N LEU A 355 53.64 65.50 37.25
CA LEU A 355 54.68 65.20 38.26
C LEU A 355 56.01 65.89 37.93
N GLU A 356 56.27 66.19 36.66
CA GLU A 356 57.53 66.76 36.20
C GLU A 356 57.63 68.28 36.46
N LYS A 357 56.53 69.03 36.26
CA LYS A 357 56.50 70.49 36.53
C LYS A 357 56.81 70.85 37.99
N PRO A 358 56.16 70.25 39.01
CA PRO A 358 56.47 70.53 40.42
C PRO A 358 57.88 70.08 40.82
N ARG A 359 58.39 69.00 40.21
CA ARG A 359 59.77 68.54 40.45
C ARG A 359 60.79 69.53 39.92
N GLU A 360 60.63 70.01 38.69
CA GLU A 360 61.54 71.01 38.11
C GLU A 360 61.47 72.36 38.85
N GLU A 361 60.27 72.77 39.27
CA GLU A 361 60.10 73.96 40.11
C GLU A 361 60.76 73.79 41.50
N GLY A 362 60.61 72.61 42.10
CA GLY A 362 61.30 72.25 43.36
C GLY A 362 62.82 72.27 43.22
N LYS A 363 63.38 71.76 42.12
CA LYS A 363 64.82 71.82 41.82
C LYS A 363 65.32 73.26 41.68
N ARG A 364 64.60 74.12 40.95
CA ARG A 364 64.99 75.54 40.79
C ARG A 364 65.00 76.28 42.12
N LYS A 365 63.94 76.13 42.92
CA LYS A 365 63.85 76.76 44.26
C LYS A 365 64.97 76.28 45.19
N LEU A 366 65.34 75.00 45.13
CA LEU A 366 66.46 74.47 45.90
C LEU A 366 67.80 75.09 45.45
N GLN A 367 68.02 75.25 44.14
CA GLN A 367 69.23 75.88 43.61
C GLN A 367 69.33 77.37 43.97
N GLU A 368 68.22 78.10 43.94
CA GLU A 368 68.16 79.51 44.37
C GLU A 368 68.46 79.64 45.86
N ALA A 369 67.83 78.84 46.72
CA ALA A 369 68.11 78.85 48.16
C ALA A 369 69.56 78.44 48.50
N MET A 370 70.16 77.50 47.76
CA MET A 370 71.58 77.15 47.94
C MET A 370 72.52 78.30 47.55
N LYS A 371 72.18 79.06 46.50
CA LYS A 371 72.95 80.27 46.12
C LYS A 371 72.84 81.34 47.21
N GLU A 372 71.65 81.57 47.74
CA GLU A 372 71.43 82.53 48.83
C GLU A 372 72.20 82.12 50.11
N MET A 373 72.23 80.82 50.46
CA MET A 373 73.09 80.35 51.56
C MET A 373 74.57 80.67 51.31
N LEU A 374 75.08 80.41 50.10
CA LEU A 374 76.48 80.68 49.76
C LEU A 374 76.79 82.17 49.89
N GLN A 375 75.86 83.03 49.47
CA GLN A 375 75.98 84.49 49.60
C GLN A 375 75.99 84.94 51.07
N ILE A 376 75.10 84.38 51.90
CA ILE A 376 75.08 84.64 53.35
C ILE A 376 76.37 84.12 54.01
N GLN A 377 76.90 82.98 53.59
CA GLN A 377 78.19 82.45 54.09
C GLN A 377 79.39 83.30 53.66
N GLU A 378 79.39 83.85 52.45
CA GLU A 378 80.42 84.79 51.96
C GLU A 378 80.34 86.14 52.70
N GLU A 379 79.15 86.67 52.95
CA GLU A 379 78.94 87.90 53.74
C GLU A 379 79.38 87.71 55.20
N ASN A 380 79.20 86.51 55.77
CA ASN A 380 79.62 86.16 57.13
C ASN A 380 81.15 86.06 57.31
N ALA A 381 81.93 85.96 56.24
CA ALA A 381 83.39 85.93 56.31
C ALA A 381 84.03 87.32 56.50
N SER A 382 83.24 88.40 56.47
CA SER A 382 83.76 89.77 56.47
C SER A 382 82.89 90.77 57.26
N LYS A 383 82.86 90.66 58.61
CA LYS A 383 82.74 91.74 59.64
C LYS A 383 82.16 91.22 60.98
N PRO A 384 82.63 91.70 62.16
CA PRO A 384 82.05 91.37 63.46
C PRO A 384 81.12 92.47 64.02
N GLY A 385 79.95 92.09 64.55
CA GLY A 385 79.06 92.96 65.33
C GLY A 385 77.80 92.24 65.83
N ASP A 386 77.51 92.29 67.14
CA ASP A 386 76.55 91.40 67.83
C ASP A 386 75.05 91.70 67.62
N GLU A 387 74.65 92.79 66.97
CA GLU A 387 73.23 93.04 66.61
C GLU A 387 72.81 92.37 65.28
N MET A 388 73.76 91.92 64.46
CA MET A 388 73.49 91.27 63.17
C MET A 388 73.12 89.78 63.31
N LYS A 389 73.58 89.12 64.39
CA LYS A 389 73.35 87.68 64.65
C LYS A 389 71.88 87.27 64.76
N LYS A 390 71.01 88.11 65.34
CA LYS A 390 69.59 87.77 65.52
C LYS A 390 68.79 87.80 64.21
N MET A 391 69.04 88.78 63.34
CA MET A 391 68.42 88.81 62.00
C MET A 391 68.96 87.69 61.10
N GLN A 392 70.23 87.30 61.30
CA GLN A 392 70.86 86.20 60.56
C GLN A 392 70.31 84.83 60.96
N GLU A 393 70.12 84.56 62.26
CA GLU A 393 69.49 83.33 62.73
C GLU A 393 68.04 83.19 62.24
N GLU A 394 67.30 84.30 62.14
CA GLU A 394 65.94 84.31 61.60
C GLU A 394 65.93 84.07 60.08
N SER A 395 66.86 84.68 59.34
CA SER A 395 67.02 84.46 57.89
C SER A 395 67.45 83.01 57.58
N GLU A 396 68.42 82.45 58.30
CA GLU A 396 68.82 81.04 58.13
C GLU A 396 67.69 80.06 58.46
N ARG A 397 66.88 80.36 59.49
CA ARG A 397 65.71 79.52 59.83
C ARG A 397 64.65 79.57 58.73
N ASN A 398 64.35 80.74 58.20
CA ASN A 398 63.41 80.89 57.09
C ASN A 398 63.91 80.14 55.85
N LEU A 399 65.20 80.25 55.53
CA LEU A 399 65.80 79.56 54.39
C LEU A 399 65.80 78.03 54.56
N LYS A 400 66.11 77.52 55.76
CA LYS A 400 66.04 76.07 56.05
C LYS A 400 64.62 75.53 55.89
N GLU A 401 63.60 76.30 56.27
CA GLU A 401 62.20 75.89 56.08
C GLU A 401 61.77 75.95 54.61
N GLU A 402 62.28 76.89 53.81
CA GLU A 402 62.07 76.90 52.36
C GLU A 402 62.72 75.71 51.65
N ILE A 403 63.96 75.37 52.03
CA ILE A 403 64.67 74.18 51.54
C ILE A 403 63.90 72.91 51.90
N ARG A 404 63.38 72.81 53.14
CA ARG A 404 62.57 71.67 53.58
C ARG A 404 61.31 71.52 52.74
N LYS A 405 60.57 72.60 52.50
CA LYS A 405 59.38 72.62 51.64
C LYS A 405 59.70 72.28 50.17
N ALA A 406 60.86 72.69 49.66
CA ALA A 406 61.30 72.32 48.31
C ALA A 406 61.65 70.83 48.20
N LEU A 407 62.30 70.24 49.22
CA LEU A 407 62.60 68.81 49.28
C LEU A 407 61.35 67.94 49.42
N GLU A 408 60.36 68.36 50.22
CA GLU A 408 59.06 67.68 50.32
C GLU A 408 58.33 67.63 48.97
N LYS A 409 58.43 68.68 48.15
CA LYS A 409 57.88 68.69 46.77
C LYS A 409 58.63 67.77 45.81
N LEU A 410 59.92 67.51 46.04
CA LEU A 410 60.72 66.57 45.25
C LEU A 410 60.44 65.11 45.65
N GLN A 411 60.18 64.86 46.93
CA GLN A 411 59.91 63.54 47.50
C GLN A 411 58.42 63.13 47.43
N GLY A 412 57.49 64.08 47.36
CA GLY A 412 56.03 63.88 47.36
C GLY A 412 55.42 63.18 46.13
N GLY A 413 56.21 62.51 45.31
CA GLY A 413 55.74 61.73 44.16
C GLY A 413 55.54 60.23 44.41
N GLY A 414 55.60 59.76 45.67
CA GLY A 414 55.68 58.32 45.97
C GLY A 414 54.52 57.67 46.72
N GLY A 415 53.53 58.41 47.22
CA GLY A 415 52.49 57.83 48.10
C GLY A 415 51.08 58.24 47.72
N GLY A 416 50.38 57.42 46.94
CA GLY A 416 48.95 57.60 46.69
C GLY A 416 48.36 56.69 45.62
N GLY A 417 47.82 55.54 46.06
CA GLY A 417 46.74 54.81 45.38
C GLY A 417 47.16 53.71 44.38
N VAL A 418 47.17 52.46 44.87
CA VAL A 418 46.84 51.25 44.08
C VAL A 418 45.32 51.12 44.03
#